data_AF-A0A3P1W0C1-F1
#
_entry.id   AF-A0A3P1W0C1-F1
#
_cell.length_a   1.000
_cell.length_b   1.000
_cell.length_c   1.000
_cell.angle_alpha   90.00
_cell.angle_beta   90.00
_cell.angle_gamma   90.00
#
_symmetry.space_group_name_H-M   'P 1'
#
loop_
_entity.id
_entity.type
_entity.pdbx_description
1 polymer ?
#
loop_
_entity_poly.entity_id
_entity_poly.type
_entity_poly.pdbx_seq_one_letter_code
_entity_poly.pdbx_strand_id
1 'polypeptide(L)'
;MTQKILISLVLMLCFGLTFSNQKSETKKRFEKVYIQKQSLFDFEKTVETIKNRLAEKKVTIFSTVDHKKNANGVQLKLRPTTVIIFGNPKVGTLLMQEDQKVSFELPLKISIYEDEKGKVQVVYYDVRLWGKKFNIKNIEILENISKLYDYIVPVENNMNNMKMNDMKKDNMKNMNKK
;
A
#
# COMPACT_ATOMS: atom_id res chain seq x y z
N MET A 1 -42.93 -28.56 -42.42
CA MET A 1 -43.14 -27.42 -41.49
C MET A 1 -42.45 -27.61 -40.13
N THR A 2 -42.20 -28.86 -39.71
CA THR A 2 -41.69 -29.22 -38.38
C THR A 2 -40.17 -29.05 -38.19
N GLN A 3 -39.36 -29.15 -39.25
CA GLN A 3 -37.88 -29.05 -39.13
C GLN A 3 -37.35 -27.62 -38.99
N LYS A 4 -38.07 -26.59 -39.49
CA LYS A 4 -37.68 -25.17 -39.38
C LYS A 4 -37.90 -24.61 -37.97
N ILE A 5 -38.90 -25.10 -37.24
CA ILE A 5 -39.20 -24.68 -35.86
C ILE A 5 -38.17 -25.28 -34.89
N LEU A 6 -37.71 -26.52 -35.14
CA LEU A 6 -36.72 -27.20 -34.30
C LEU A 6 -35.35 -26.51 -34.32
N ILE A 7 -34.92 -25.98 -35.47
CA ILE A 7 -33.65 -25.25 -35.61
C ILE A 7 -33.69 -23.89 -34.89
N SER A 8 -34.86 -23.22 -34.89
CA SER A 8 -35.03 -21.92 -34.21
C SER A 8 -34.99 -22.01 -32.69
N LEU A 9 -35.47 -23.12 -32.11
CA LEU A 9 -35.47 -23.35 -30.66
C LEU A 9 -34.07 -23.70 -30.12
N VAL A 10 -33.27 -24.43 -30.90
CA VAL A 10 -31.90 -24.81 -30.53
C VAL A 10 -30.95 -23.61 -30.54
N LEU A 11 -31.05 -22.70 -31.51
CA LEU A 11 -30.24 -21.47 -31.57
C LEU A 11 -30.52 -20.50 -30.41
N MET A 12 -31.77 -20.43 -29.94
CA MET A 12 -32.16 -19.58 -28.81
C MET A 12 -31.66 -20.12 -27.46
N LEU A 13 -31.58 -21.44 -27.31
CA LEU A 13 -30.96 -22.11 -26.15
C LEU A 13 -29.43 -21.98 -26.15
N CYS A 14 -28.78 -22.06 -27.32
CA CYS A 14 -27.33 -21.89 -27.43
C CYS A 14 -26.86 -20.47 -27.09
N PHE A 15 -27.61 -19.43 -27.49
CA PHE A 15 -27.25 -18.05 -27.16
C PHE A 15 -27.36 -17.72 -25.66
N GLY A 16 -28.33 -18.31 -24.96
CA GLY A 16 -28.49 -18.13 -23.51
C GLY A 16 -27.37 -18.77 -22.68
N LEU A 17 -26.84 -19.92 -23.13
CA LEU A 17 -25.76 -20.61 -22.43
C LEU A 17 -24.40 -19.92 -22.61
N THR A 18 -24.19 -19.19 -23.69
CA THR A 18 -22.95 -18.43 -23.92
C THR A 18 -22.91 -17.07 -23.18
N PHE A 19 -24.06 -16.49 -22.81
CA PHE A 19 -24.08 -15.19 -22.09
C PHE A 19 -23.82 -15.33 -20.58
N SER A 20 -24.07 -16.51 -20.00
CA SER A 20 -23.82 -16.78 -18.58
C SER A 20 -22.32 -16.86 -18.27
N ASN A 21 -21.50 -17.34 -19.22
CA ASN A 21 -20.08 -17.58 -18.98
C ASN A 21 -19.18 -16.34 -19.15
N GLN A 22 -19.69 -15.25 -19.72
CA GLN A 22 -18.90 -14.02 -19.89
C GLN A 22 -18.86 -13.16 -18.63
N LYS A 23 -19.83 -13.29 -17.71
CA LYS A 23 -19.86 -12.54 -16.43
C LYS A 23 -18.77 -12.99 -15.44
N SER A 24 -18.25 -14.21 -15.64
CA SER A 24 -17.17 -14.84 -14.86
C SER A 24 -15.80 -14.21 -15.16
N GLU A 25 -15.49 -13.95 -16.43
CA GLU A 25 -14.17 -13.44 -16.84
C GLU A 25 -13.99 -11.92 -16.64
N THR A 26 -15.06 -11.13 -16.69
CA THR A 26 -15.01 -9.67 -16.45
C THR A 26 -14.76 -9.30 -15.00
N LYS A 27 -14.94 -10.25 -14.07
CA LYS A 27 -14.47 -10.15 -12.68
C LYS A 27 -13.05 -10.71 -12.55
N LYS A 28 -12.19 -10.47 -13.54
CA LYS A 28 -10.73 -10.47 -13.32
C LYS A 28 -10.45 -9.44 -12.24
N ARG A 29 -10.35 -9.95 -11.02
CA ARG A 29 -10.01 -9.28 -9.77
C ARG A 29 -9.00 -8.16 -10.08
N PHE A 30 -9.44 -6.91 -10.02
CA PHE A 30 -8.49 -5.80 -9.89
C PHE A 30 -7.73 -6.09 -8.59
N GLU A 31 -6.56 -6.68 -8.73
CA GLU A 31 -5.64 -6.85 -7.62
C GLU A 31 -5.40 -5.45 -7.07
N LYS A 32 -5.68 -5.25 -5.78
CA LYS A 32 -5.66 -3.93 -5.18
C LYS A 32 -4.21 -3.44 -5.21
N VAL A 33 -3.86 -2.64 -6.23
CA VAL A 33 -2.50 -2.17 -6.50
C VAL A 33 -1.95 -1.33 -5.35
N TYR A 34 -2.85 -0.63 -4.65
CA TYR A 34 -2.52 0.20 -3.51
C TYR A 34 -3.14 -0.37 -2.23
N ILE A 35 -2.37 -0.38 -1.16
CA ILE A 35 -2.90 -0.58 0.18
C ILE A 35 -3.31 0.79 0.72
N GLN A 36 -4.53 0.86 1.24
CA GLN A 36 -5.09 2.05 1.87
C GLN A 36 -5.52 1.70 3.29
N LYS A 37 -5.10 2.52 4.25
CA LYS A 37 -5.39 2.37 5.67
C LYS A 37 -5.81 3.71 6.26
N GLN A 38 -6.87 3.71 7.07
CA GLN A 38 -7.25 4.90 7.83
C GLN A 38 -6.35 5.02 9.07
N SER A 39 -5.83 6.22 9.32
CA SER A 39 -5.07 6.50 10.54
C SER A 39 -5.98 6.71 11.74
N LEU A 40 -5.45 6.42 12.94
CA LEU A 40 -6.10 6.74 14.21
C LEU A 40 -5.85 8.18 14.70
N PHE A 41 -4.95 8.90 14.04
CA PHE A 41 -4.57 10.25 14.42
C PHE A 41 -5.05 11.29 13.40
N ASP A 42 -5.00 12.55 13.80
CA ASP A 42 -5.10 13.69 12.89
C ASP A 42 -3.92 13.76 11.92
N PHE A 43 -4.03 14.61 10.91
CA PHE A 43 -3.11 14.61 9.78
C PHE A 43 -1.66 14.89 10.22
N GLU A 44 -1.45 15.94 11.01
CA GLU A 44 -0.14 16.34 11.51
C GLU A 44 0.48 15.23 12.35
N LYS A 45 -0.28 14.62 13.26
CA LYS A 45 0.23 13.56 14.13
C LYS A 45 0.49 12.27 13.37
N THR A 46 -0.30 11.94 12.35
CA THR A 46 -0.02 10.80 11.46
C THR A 46 1.30 10.99 10.72
N VAL A 47 1.54 12.17 10.13
CA VAL A 47 2.78 12.48 9.42
C VAL A 47 3.98 12.39 10.38
N GLU A 48 3.90 13.01 11.55
CA GLU A 48 4.95 12.98 12.57
C GLU A 48 5.25 11.53 13.01
N THR A 49 4.21 10.76 13.33
CA THR A 49 4.35 9.37 13.78
C THR A 49 5.03 8.49 12.73
N ILE A 50 4.65 8.63 11.45
CA ILE A 50 5.29 7.88 10.36
C ILE A 50 6.78 8.25 10.26
N LYS A 51 7.12 9.54 10.33
CA LYS A 51 8.52 10.00 10.29
C LYS A 51 9.33 9.45 11.46
N ASN A 52 8.79 9.48 12.67
CA ASN A 52 9.44 8.97 13.87
C ASN A 52 9.69 7.46 13.76
N ARG A 53 8.69 6.69 13.32
CA ARG A 53 8.81 5.23 13.14
C ARG A 53 9.80 4.85 12.04
N LEU A 54 9.90 5.64 10.97
CA LEU A 54 10.95 5.46 9.96
C LEU A 54 12.35 5.70 10.56
N ALA A 55 12.51 6.75 11.38
CA ALA A 55 13.76 7.06 12.05
C ALA A 55 14.18 5.96 13.05
N GLU A 56 13.24 5.41 13.83
CA GLU A 56 13.45 4.27 14.73
C GLU A 56 14.00 3.03 14.01
N LYS A 57 13.55 2.81 12.76
CA LYS A 57 14.02 1.73 11.89
C LYS A 57 15.28 2.09 11.09
N LYS A 58 15.90 3.24 11.35
CA LYS A 58 17.07 3.77 10.62
C LYS A 58 16.84 3.82 9.11
N VAL A 59 15.60 4.13 8.71
CA VAL A 59 15.22 4.31 7.30
C VAL A 59 15.33 5.79 6.97
N THR A 60 16.05 6.11 5.90
CA THR A 60 16.30 7.49 5.48
C THR A 60 15.04 8.07 4.84
N ILE A 61 14.63 9.26 5.28
CA ILE A 61 13.67 10.08 4.56
C ILE A 61 14.46 10.97 3.59
N PHE A 62 14.23 10.79 2.29
CA PHE A 62 14.87 11.58 1.25
C PHE A 62 14.17 12.91 1.02
N SER A 63 12.84 12.90 1.08
CA SER A 63 12.04 14.11 0.88
C SER A 63 10.66 13.99 1.50
N THR A 64 10.04 15.14 1.78
CA THR A 64 8.62 15.25 2.10
C THR A 64 8.02 16.30 1.18
N VAL A 65 6.99 15.93 0.44
CA VAL A 65 6.31 16.82 -0.52
C VAL A 65 4.95 17.19 0.06
N ASP A 66 4.75 18.47 0.36
CA ASP A 66 3.49 19.01 0.83
C ASP A 66 2.66 19.53 -0.36
N HIS A 67 1.68 18.73 -0.78
CA HIS A 67 0.82 19.07 -1.91
C HIS A 67 -0.19 20.18 -1.56
N LYS A 68 -0.60 20.31 -0.29
CA LYS A 68 -1.47 21.42 0.13
C LYS A 68 -0.74 22.75 -0.01
N LYS A 69 0.51 22.83 0.46
CA LYS A 69 1.37 24.00 0.27
C LYS A 69 1.60 24.30 -1.22
N ASN A 70 1.89 23.29 -2.04
CA ASN A 70 2.10 23.48 -3.47
C ASN A 70 0.83 24.00 -4.17
N ALA A 71 -0.34 23.45 -3.86
CA ALA A 71 -1.62 23.91 -4.39
C ALA A 71 -1.91 25.37 -3.99
N ASN A 72 -1.68 25.73 -2.73
CA ASN A 72 -1.81 27.11 -2.26
C ASN A 72 -0.89 28.07 -3.02
N GLY A 73 0.33 27.63 -3.35
CA GLY A 73 1.31 28.40 -4.13
C GLY A 73 0.85 28.75 -5.54
N VAL A 74 -0.12 28.00 -6.09
CA VAL A 74 -0.77 28.26 -7.37
C VAL A 74 -2.25 28.64 -7.22
N GLN A 75 -2.64 29.13 -6.04
CA GLN A 75 -3.99 29.64 -5.73
C GLN A 75 -5.12 28.59 -5.86
N LEU A 76 -4.77 27.30 -5.76
CA LEU A 76 -5.72 26.20 -5.71
C LEU A 76 -5.90 25.69 -4.29
N LYS A 77 -7.10 25.21 -3.97
CA LYS A 77 -7.39 24.58 -2.68
C LYS A 77 -7.18 23.07 -2.80
N LEU A 78 -6.44 22.50 -1.86
CA LEU A 78 -6.31 21.06 -1.67
C LEU A 78 -6.37 20.74 -0.18
N ARG A 79 -7.07 19.67 0.18
CA ARG A 79 -7.06 19.14 1.55
C ARG A 79 -5.63 18.74 1.95
N PRO A 80 -5.29 18.70 3.25
CA PRO A 80 -3.99 18.20 3.71
C PRO A 80 -3.59 16.93 2.97
N THR A 81 -2.46 17.00 2.26
CA THR A 81 -1.95 15.95 1.38
C THR A 81 -0.43 16.03 1.36
N THR A 82 0.23 14.99 1.86
CA THR A 82 1.69 14.92 1.98
C THR A 82 2.18 13.57 1.46
N VAL A 83 3.26 13.57 0.69
CA VAL A 83 4.00 12.36 0.32
C VAL A 83 5.33 12.36 1.07
N ILE A 84 5.64 11.24 1.74
CA ILE A 84 6.96 10.99 2.31
C ILE A 84 7.69 10.02 1.38
N ILE A 85 8.89 10.41 0.94
CA ILE A 85 9.78 9.63 0.08
C ILE A 85 10.94 9.15 0.93
N PHE A 86 11.13 7.84 1.02
CA PHE A 86 12.05 7.22 1.97
C PHE A 86 12.64 5.92 1.41
N GLY A 87 13.67 5.39 2.07
CA GLY A 87 14.23 4.10 1.70
C GLY A 87 15.52 3.75 2.41
N ASN A 88 16.02 2.57 2.06
CA ASN A 88 17.33 2.08 2.48
C ASN A 88 18.15 1.80 1.22
N PRO A 89 19.28 2.51 0.98
CA PRO A 89 20.08 2.34 -0.24
C PRO A 89 20.52 0.89 -0.49
N LYS A 90 20.88 0.13 0.56
CA LYS A 90 21.27 -1.28 0.42
C LYS A 90 20.12 -2.13 -0.13
N VAL A 91 18.93 -1.99 0.46
CA VAL A 91 17.74 -2.75 0.03
C VAL A 91 17.36 -2.37 -1.41
N GLY A 92 17.36 -1.07 -1.72
CA GLY A 92 17.06 -0.59 -3.07
C GLY A 92 18.03 -1.13 -4.13
N THR A 93 19.33 -1.13 -3.82
CA THR A 93 20.36 -1.68 -4.74
C THR A 93 20.17 -3.17 -4.98
N LEU A 94 19.87 -3.97 -3.95
CA LEU A 94 19.61 -5.40 -4.12
C LEU A 94 18.43 -5.67 -5.08
N LEU A 95 17.36 -4.88 -4.98
CA LEU A 95 16.23 -4.99 -5.90
C LEU A 95 16.62 -4.59 -7.33
N MET A 96 17.40 -3.51 -7.50
CA MET A 96 17.87 -3.06 -8.82
C MET A 96 18.85 -4.04 -9.48
N GLN A 97 19.58 -4.84 -8.69
CA GLN A 97 20.44 -5.90 -9.22
C GLN A 97 19.64 -7.07 -9.80
N GLU A 98 18.40 -7.28 -9.37
CA GLU A 98 17.50 -8.27 -9.96
C GLU A 98 16.82 -7.74 -11.23
N ASP A 99 16.27 -6.52 -11.17
CA ASP A 99 15.78 -5.79 -12.35
C ASP A 99 15.87 -4.28 -12.12
N GLN A 100 16.72 -3.62 -12.91
CA GLN A 100 16.98 -2.19 -12.76
C GLN A 100 15.74 -1.32 -12.99
N LYS A 101 14.71 -1.79 -13.72
CA LYS A 101 13.47 -1.03 -13.97
C LYS A 101 12.70 -0.72 -12.67
N VAL A 102 12.94 -1.47 -11.60
CA VAL A 102 12.39 -1.15 -10.27
C VAL A 102 12.84 0.22 -9.77
N SER A 103 13.92 0.78 -10.33
CA SER A 103 14.39 2.14 -10.02
C SER A 103 13.33 3.21 -10.26
N PHE A 104 12.36 2.97 -11.17
CA PHE A 104 11.24 3.88 -11.39
C PHE A 104 10.32 3.98 -10.16
N GLU A 105 10.18 2.89 -9.42
CA GLU A 105 9.35 2.85 -8.22
C GLU A 105 10.10 3.35 -6.98
N LEU A 106 11.43 3.25 -7.00
CA LEU A 106 12.31 3.68 -5.91
C LEU A 106 12.61 5.21 -5.96
N PRO A 107 12.89 5.85 -4.82
CA PRO A 107 12.70 5.34 -3.46
C PRO A 107 11.22 5.09 -3.12
N LEU A 108 10.98 4.37 -2.02
CA LEU A 108 9.63 4.08 -1.55
C LEU A 108 8.86 5.36 -1.23
N LYS A 109 7.55 5.29 -1.41
CA LYS A 109 6.63 6.43 -1.19
C LYS A 109 5.49 6.01 -0.29
N ILE A 110 5.02 6.94 0.53
CA ILE A 110 3.76 6.82 1.26
C ILE A 110 3.02 8.15 1.17
N SER A 111 1.75 8.11 0.76
CA SER A 111 0.86 9.26 0.68
C SER A 111 -0.02 9.30 1.92
N ILE A 112 -0.10 10.46 2.56
CA ILE A 112 -1.00 10.76 3.66
C ILE A 112 -1.92 11.87 3.18
N TYR A 113 -3.23 11.70 3.26
CA TYR A 113 -4.18 12.74 2.89
C TYR A 113 -5.44 12.72 3.76
N GLU A 114 -6.09 13.87 3.90
CA GLU A 114 -7.45 13.94 4.42
C GLU A 114 -8.48 13.73 3.31
N ASP A 115 -9.40 12.80 3.52
CA ASP A 115 -10.54 12.61 2.64
C ASP A 115 -11.63 13.67 2.87
N GLU A 116 -12.72 13.59 2.10
CA GLU A 116 -13.84 14.54 2.17
C GLU A 116 -14.57 14.54 3.51
N LYS A 117 -14.41 13.48 4.32
CA LYS A 117 -15.00 13.35 5.66
C LYS A 117 -14.04 13.77 6.76
N GLY A 118 -12.88 14.34 6.40
CA GLY A 118 -11.82 14.71 7.34
C GLY A 118 -11.13 13.49 7.97
N LYS A 119 -11.22 12.29 7.37
CA LYS A 119 -10.48 11.13 7.84
C LYS A 119 -9.11 11.07 7.16
N VAL A 120 -8.09 10.79 7.95
CA VAL A 120 -6.72 10.68 7.46
C VAL A 120 -6.52 9.30 6.85
N GLN A 121 -6.25 9.27 5.56
CA GLN A 121 -5.96 8.07 4.77
C GLN A 121 -4.47 8.00 4.50
N VAL A 122 -3.91 6.80 4.65
CA VAL A 122 -2.52 6.49 4.32
C VAL A 122 -2.51 5.45 3.20
N VAL A 123 -1.86 5.78 2.08
CA VAL A 123 -1.85 4.98 0.86
C VAL A 123 -0.43 4.73 0.39
N TYR A 124 -0.16 3.49 -0.01
CA TYR A 124 1.12 3.08 -0.59
C TYR A 124 0.91 1.92 -1.55
N TYR A 125 1.88 1.71 -2.44
CA TYR A 125 1.85 0.61 -3.41
C TYR A 125 2.11 -0.72 -2.71
N ASP A 126 1.40 -1.78 -3.11
CA ASP A 126 1.68 -3.13 -2.62
C ASP A 126 2.95 -3.68 -3.29
N VAL A 127 4.09 -3.53 -2.60
CA VAL A 127 5.41 -3.93 -3.09
C VAL A 127 5.53 -5.43 -3.41
N ARG A 128 4.62 -6.27 -2.88
CA ARG A 128 4.63 -7.71 -3.21
C ARG A 128 4.33 -7.97 -4.69
N LEU A 129 3.63 -7.04 -5.34
CA LEU A 129 3.36 -7.08 -6.79
C LEU A 129 4.64 -6.90 -7.63
N TRP A 130 5.72 -6.38 -7.04
CA TRP A 130 7.01 -6.23 -7.72
C TRP A 130 7.66 -7.56 -8.09
N GLY A 131 7.37 -8.64 -7.36
CA GLY A 131 7.85 -9.98 -7.69
C GLY A 131 7.51 -10.36 -9.13
N LYS A 132 6.24 -10.17 -9.52
CA LYS A 132 5.80 -10.39 -10.89
C LYS A 132 6.16 -9.25 -11.84
N LYS A 133 6.06 -7.99 -11.40
CA LYS A 133 6.24 -6.81 -12.26
C LYS A 133 7.69 -6.62 -12.73
N PHE A 134 8.66 -6.94 -11.86
CA PHE A 134 10.10 -6.72 -12.10
C PHE A 134 10.92 -8.01 -11.91
N ASN A 135 10.29 -9.19 -11.99
CA ASN A 135 10.98 -10.47 -11.83
C ASN A 135 11.84 -10.59 -10.56
N ILE A 136 11.42 -9.94 -9.47
CA ILE A 136 12.12 -9.98 -8.18
C ILE A 136 11.90 -11.36 -7.56
N LYS A 137 12.96 -12.12 -7.43
CA LYS A 137 13.02 -13.46 -6.83
C LYS A 137 13.18 -13.39 -5.32
N ASN A 138 13.80 -12.33 -4.79
CA ASN A 138 13.93 -12.15 -3.34
C ASN A 138 12.61 -11.65 -2.72
N ILE A 139 11.65 -12.57 -2.59
CA ILE A 139 10.33 -12.32 -2.00
C ILE A 139 10.44 -11.89 -0.53
N GLU A 140 11.47 -12.36 0.19
CA GLU A 140 11.70 -11.97 1.58
C GLU A 140 11.93 -10.46 1.72
N ILE A 141 12.68 -9.83 0.81
CA ILE A 141 12.85 -8.38 0.80
C ILE A 141 11.50 -7.69 0.64
N LEU A 142 10.64 -8.15 -0.29
CA LEU A 142 9.33 -7.56 -0.53
C LEU A 142 8.42 -7.68 0.71
N GLU A 143 8.42 -8.84 1.37
CA GLU A 143 7.68 -9.07 2.61
C GLU A 143 8.21 -8.20 3.76
N ASN A 144 9.53 -8.02 3.87
CA ASN A 144 10.12 -7.16 4.88
C ASN A 144 9.77 -5.67 4.66
N ILE A 145 9.68 -5.23 3.40
CA ILE A 145 9.18 -3.88 3.06
C ILE A 145 7.69 -3.77 3.40
N SER A 146 6.88 -4.79 3.09
CA SER A 146 5.46 -4.82 3.48
C SER A 146 5.29 -4.70 5.01
N LYS A 147 6.08 -5.45 5.78
CA LYS A 147 6.09 -5.36 7.26
C LYS A 147 6.56 -3.99 7.76
N LEU A 148 7.48 -3.32 7.07
CA LEU A 148 7.87 -1.95 7.39
C LEU A 148 6.69 -1.00 7.20
N TYR A 149 5.96 -1.10 6.08
CA TYR A 149 4.73 -0.32 5.88
C TYR A 149 3.70 -0.59 6.95
N ASP A 150 3.50 -1.86 7.33
CA ASP A 150 2.64 -2.20 8.45
C ASP A 150 3.12 -1.51 9.73
N TYR A 151 4.40 -1.58 10.08
CA TYR A 151 4.93 -0.94 11.27
C TYR A 151 4.71 0.58 11.30
N ILE A 152 5.05 1.29 10.22
CA ILE A 152 5.08 2.76 10.23
C ILE A 152 3.68 3.39 10.22
N VAL A 153 2.66 2.70 9.70
CA VAL A 153 1.31 3.26 9.62
C VAL A 153 0.56 3.12 10.97
N PRO A 154 0.10 4.22 11.59
CA PRO A 154 -0.58 4.17 12.88
C PRO A 154 -2.06 3.80 12.71
N VAL A 155 -2.34 2.49 12.76
CA VAL A 155 -3.69 1.89 12.86
C VAL A 155 -3.80 1.05 14.14
N GLU A 156 -5.02 0.66 14.49
CA GLU A 156 -5.36 -0.01 15.75
C GLU A 156 -4.51 -1.27 16.04
N ASN A 157 -4.43 -2.20 15.10
CA ASN A 157 -3.68 -3.45 15.27
C ASN A 157 -2.17 -3.21 15.51
N ASN A 158 -1.60 -2.16 14.93
CA ASN A 158 -0.18 -1.86 15.07
C ASN A 158 0.15 -1.25 16.44
N MET A 159 -0.77 -0.47 17.01
CA MET A 159 -0.58 0.13 18.33
C MET A 159 -0.58 -0.93 19.44
N ASN A 160 -1.41 -1.96 19.32
CA ASN A 160 -1.43 -3.07 20.29
C ASN A 160 -0.10 -3.83 20.31
N ASN A 161 0.46 -4.12 19.13
CA ASN A 161 1.77 -4.75 19.00
C ASN A 161 2.91 -3.87 19.55
N MET A 162 2.85 -2.56 19.31
CA MET A 162 3.84 -1.61 19.82
C MET A 162 3.80 -1.51 21.36
N LYS A 163 2.60 -1.37 21.95
CA LYS A 163 2.40 -1.38 23.41
C LYS A 163 2.94 -2.66 24.06
N MET A 164 2.72 -3.82 23.45
CA MET A 164 3.28 -5.09 23.93
C MET A 164 4.81 -5.11 23.88
N ASN A 165 5.43 -4.56 22.84
CA ASN A 165 6.88 -4.53 22.71
C ASN A 165 7.54 -3.57 23.71
N ASP A 166 6.94 -2.39 23.93
CA ASP A 166 7.41 -1.43 24.92
C ASP A 166 7.32 -2.03 26.33
N MET A 167 6.20 -2.68 26.66
CA MET A 167 6.02 -3.37 27.94
C MET A 167 7.04 -4.51 28.14
N LYS A 168 7.37 -5.28 27.09
CA LYS A 168 8.44 -6.30 27.14
C LYS A 168 9.81 -5.68 27.38
N LYS A 169 10.12 -4.55 26.73
CA LYS A 169 11.41 -3.87 26.87
C LYS A 169 11.61 -3.29 28.27
N ASP A 170 10.55 -2.72 28.87
CA ASP A 170 10.58 -2.22 30.24
C ASP A 170 10.76 -3.35 31.25
N ASN A 171 10.07 -4.48 31.06
CA ASN A 171 10.24 -5.67 31.90
C ASN A 171 11.68 -6.23 31.83
N MET A 172 12.27 -6.28 30.63
CA MET A 172 13.64 -6.76 30.44
C MET A 172 14.69 -5.81 31.05
N LYS A 173 14.43 -4.48 31.00
CA LYS A 173 15.26 -3.46 31.65
C LYS A 173 15.21 -3.55 33.18
N ASN A 174 14.07 -3.95 33.74
CA ASN A 174 13.89 -4.12 35.19
C ASN A 174 14.49 -5.43 35.71
N MET A 175 14.54 -6.50 34.90
CA MET A 175 15.22 -7.75 35.26
C MET A 175 16.75 -7.61 35.33
N ASN A 176 17.36 -6.83 34.44
CA ASN A 176 18.81 -6.62 34.41
C ASN A 176 19.33 -5.62 35.47
N LYS A 177 18.44 -5.13 36.35
CA LYS A 177 18.77 -4.22 37.46
C LYS A 177 18.74 -4.89 38.85
N LYS A 178 18.45 -6.19 38.90
CA LYS A 178 18.60 -7.04 40.10
C LYS A 178 19.83 -7.92 39.94
#